data_AF-A0A820NSD3-F1
#
_entry.id   AF-A0A820NSD3-F1
#
_cell.length_a   1.000
_cell.length_b   1.000
_cell.length_c   1.000
_cell.angle_alpha   90.00
_cell.angle_beta   90.00
_cell.angle_gamma   90.00
#
_symmetry.space_group_name_H-M   'P 1'
#
loop_
_entity.id
_entity.type
_entity.pdbx_description
1 polymer ?
#
loop_
_entity_poly.entity_id
_entity_poly.type
_entity_poly.pdbx_seq_one_letter_code
_entity_poly.pdbx_strand_id
1 'polypeptide(L)'
;SLYGDINLVSGIPFPRMPLEPKWYRFRILNAAVSRPWLLRILNSKYEDISKTYCKMIASDGGYRITPIPFPDTGLLVGVAERYEFVCDFTTFANQILYLWNDKNNDWMQGVPYFCYSHLLSKLEIAPTTTSDSPPQFNADMPMPIPERTITRVLNMSDYDTALQMANNGKFHRQMVFERSNNQW
;
A
#
# COMPACT_ATOMS: atom_id res chain seq x y z
N SER A 1 -21.22 -8.53 -4.71
CA SER A 1 -19.79 -8.14 -4.83
C SER A 1 -19.09 -9.06 -5.81
N LEU A 2 -18.14 -8.53 -6.58
CA LEU A 2 -17.30 -9.32 -7.49
C LEU A 2 -15.88 -9.38 -6.90
N TYR A 3 -15.44 -10.58 -6.51
CA TYR A 3 -14.19 -10.74 -5.76
C TYR A 3 -12.99 -11.19 -6.60
N GLY A 4 -13.23 -11.86 -7.73
CA GLY A 4 -12.18 -12.51 -8.52
C GLY A 4 -11.55 -13.70 -7.80
N ASP A 5 -11.06 -14.67 -8.56
CA ASP A 5 -10.35 -15.86 -8.10
C ASP A 5 -8.83 -15.79 -8.39
N ILE A 6 -8.44 -14.95 -9.35
CA ILE A 6 -7.05 -14.67 -9.70
C ILE A 6 -6.65 -13.31 -9.13
N ASN A 7 -5.61 -13.31 -8.29
CA ASN A 7 -5.06 -12.08 -7.73
C ASN A 7 -3.96 -11.52 -8.64
N LEU A 8 -3.93 -10.20 -8.76
CA LEU A 8 -2.97 -9.47 -9.59
C LEU A 8 -2.11 -8.56 -8.71
N VAL A 9 -0.82 -8.45 -9.03
CA VAL A 9 0.06 -7.40 -8.51
C VAL A 9 0.57 -6.62 -9.71
N SER A 10 0.28 -5.32 -9.76
CA SER A 10 0.59 -4.44 -10.90
C SER A 10 0.11 -5.01 -12.26
N GLY A 11 -1.06 -5.66 -12.27
CA GLY A 11 -1.67 -6.24 -13.47
C GLY A 11 -1.14 -7.61 -13.88
N ILE A 12 -0.18 -8.19 -13.16
CA ILE A 12 0.38 -9.51 -13.45
C ILE A 12 -0.23 -10.54 -12.48
N PRO A 13 -0.70 -11.71 -12.96
CA PRO A 13 -1.19 -12.77 -12.08
C PRO A 13 -0.04 -13.45 -11.36
N PHE A 14 -0.13 -13.50 -10.02
CA PHE A 14 0.81 -14.20 -9.13
C PHE A 14 2.30 -14.05 -9.51
N PRO A 15 2.83 -12.82 -9.69
CA PRO A 15 4.15 -12.63 -10.26
C PRO A 15 5.24 -13.20 -9.39
N ARG A 16 6.36 -13.53 -10.04
CA ARG A 16 7.66 -13.68 -9.38
C ARG A 16 8.36 -12.32 -9.38
N MET A 17 8.79 -11.88 -8.21
CA MET A 17 9.48 -10.62 -8.01
C MET A 17 10.93 -10.91 -7.59
N PRO A 18 11.89 -10.80 -8.52
CA PRO A 18 13.30 -10.90 -8.16
C PRO A 18 13.71 -9.68 -7.35
N LEU A 19 14.23 -9.90 -6.14
CA LEU A 19 14.70 -8.85 -5.24
C LEU A 19 16.14 -9.17 -4.82
N GLU A 20 16.95 -8.16 -4.54
CA GLU A 20 18.24 -8.30 -3.84
C GLU A 20 18.05 -8.34 -2.31
N PRO A 21 19.01 -8.88 -1.53
CA PRO A 21 18.95 -8.89 -0.07
C PRO A 21 19.27 -7.50 0.51
N LYS A 22 18.30 -6.58 0.47
CA LYS A 22 18.39 -5.19 0.97
C LYS A 22 17.06 -4.69 1.53
N TRP A 23 17.02 -3.44 1.99
CA TRP A 23 15.78 -2.79 2.37
C TRP A 23 14.92 -2.45 1.15
N TYR A 24 13.61 -2.69 1.26
CA TYR A 24 12.60 -2.27 0.29
C TYR A 24 11.53 -1.45 0.95
N ARG A 25 10.96 -0.53 0.17
CA ARG A 25 9.72 0.17 0.48
C ARG A 25 8.63 -0.33 -0.45
N PHE A 26 7.58 -0.89 0.13
CA PHE A 26 6.38 -1.31 -0.58
C PHE A 26 5.34 -0.21 -0.51
N ARG A 27 4.74 0.12 -1.66
CA ARG A 27 3.57 0.99 -1.76
C ARG A 27 2.39 0.15 -2.18
N ILE A 28 1.54 -0.16 -1.22
CA ILE A 28 0.36 -0.98 -1.45
C ILE A 28 -0.82 -0.08 -1.75
N LEU A 29 -1.53 -0.41 -2.82
CA LEU A 29 -2.86 0.10 -3.13
C LEU A 29 -3.76 -1.11 -3.34
N ASN A 30 -4.89 -1.17 -2.64
CA ASN A 30 -5.92 -2.13 -3.00
C ASN A 30 -6.81 -1.57 -4.11
N ALA A 31 -6.51 -1.97 -5.35
CA ALA A 31 -7.30 -1.62 -6.53
C ALA A 31 -8.33 -2.70 -6.93
N ALA A 32 -8.65 -3.65 -6.04
CA ALA A 32 -9.64 -4.68 -6.33
C ALA A 32 -11.07 -4.10 -6.33
N VAL A 33 -11.97 -4.74 -7.08
CA VAL A 33 -13.38 -4.31 -7.17
C VAL A 33 -14.11 -4.44 -5.83
N SER A 34 -13.85 -5.51 -5.07
CA SER A 34 -14.55 -5.74 -3.79
C SER A 34 -13.74 -6.51 -2.75
N ARG A 35 -12.52 -6.97 -3.07
CA ARG A 35 -11.77 -7.87 -2.19
C ARG A 35 -10.89 -7.05 -1.22
N PRO A 36 -11.09 -7.18 0.11
CA PRO A 36 -10.09 -6.75 1.08
C PRO A 36 -8.93 -7.77 1.11
N TRP A 37 -7.74 -7.29 1.46
CA TRP A 37 -6.55 -8.13 1.60
C TRP A 37 -6.10 -8.20 3.04
N LEU A 38 -5.71 -9.39 3.51
CA LEU A 38 -4.98 -9.56 4.76
C LEU A 38 -3.52 -9.87 4.42
N LEU A 39 -2.71 -8.84 4.31
CA LEU A 39 -1.33 -8.98 3.84
C LEU A 39 -0.41 -9.52 4.94
N ARG A 40 0.38 -10.51 4.55
CA ARG A 40 1.53 -11.03 5.31
C ARG A 40 2.69 -11.32 4.35
N ILE A 41 3.89 -11.40 4.90
CA ILE A 41 5.08 -11.92 4.24
C ILE A 41 5.47 -13.20 4.95
N LEU A 42 5.44 -14.31 4.21
CA LEU A 42 5.80 -15.62 4.72
C LEU A 42 7.16 -16.06 4.20
N ASN A 43 7.91 -16.81 5.01
CA ASN A 43 9.13 -17.48 4.56
C ASN A 43 8.81 -18.80 3.80
N SER A 44 9.86 -19.53 3.40
CA SER A 44 9.73 -20.81 2.69
C SER A 44 9.06 -21.92 3.51
N LYS A 45 8.93 -21.76 4.83
CA LYS A 45 8.23 -22.66 5.75
C LYS A 45 6.80 -22.19 6.07
N TYR A 46 6.32 -21.14 5.41
CA TYR A 46 5.02 -20.51 5.65
C TYR A 46 4.89 -19.86 7.04
N GLU A 47 6.00 -19.49 7.66
CA GLU A 47 5.99 -18.74 8.92
C GLU A 47 5.89 -17.24 8.61
N ASP A 48 5.04 -16.52 9.37
CA ASP A 48 4.87 -15.07 9.21
C ASP A 48 6.07 -14.31 9.80
N ILE A 49 6.77 -13.58 8.94
CA ILE A 49 7.96 -12.80 9.29
C ILE A 49 7.68 -11.28 9.27
N SER A 50 6.46 -10.86 8.95
CA SER A 50 6.12 -9.46 8.65
C SER A 50 6.45 -8.53 9.82
N LYS A 51 6.01 -8.87 11.03
CA LYS A 51 6.25 -8.06 12.25
C LYS A 51 7.72 -7.84 12.53
N THR A 52 8.52 -8.89 12.36
CA THR A 52 9.95 -8.89 12.72
C THR A 52 10.76 -8.06 11.75
N TYR A 53 10.47 -8.15 10.45
CA TYR A 53 11.31 -7.58 9.40
C TYR A 53 10.71 -6.34 8.73
N CYS A 54 9.44 -6.01 9.01
CA CYS A 54 8.76 -4.89 8.37
C CYS A 54 8.19 -3.86 9.36
N LYS A 55 8.17 -2.61 8.91
CA LYS A 55 7.64 -1.46 9.65
C LYS A 55 6.70 -0.64 8.78
N MET A 56 5.54 -0.28 9.32
CA MET A 56 4.60 0.63 8.67
C MET A 56 5.12 2.07 8.78
N ILE A 57 5.14 2.78 7.66
CA ILE A 57 5.69 4.14 7.57
C ILE A 57 4.70 5.17 7.04
N ALA A 58 3.62 4.76 6.37
CA ALA A 58 2.60 5.66 5.85
C ALA A 58 1.24 4.96 5.71
N SER A 59 0.19 5.77 5.65
CA SER A 59 -1.17 5.37 5.25
C SER A 59 -1.72 6.36 4.22
N ASP A 60 -3.03 6.32 3.93
CA ASP A 60 -3.70 7.21 2.97
C ASP A 60 -3.37 8.70 3.11
N GLY A 61 -3.18 9.16 4.35
CA GLY A 61 -2.87 10.55 4.69
C GLY A 61 -1.40 10.94 4.55
N GLY A 62 -0.52 10.03 4.12
CA GLY A 62 0.92 10.25 4.02
C GLY A 62 1.70 9.61 5.17
N TYR A 63 2.90 10.12 5.41
CA TYR A 63 3.84 9.52 6.34
C TYR A 63 3.37 9.60 7.79
N ARG A 64 3.72 8.57 8.55
CA ARG A 64 3.66 8.59 10.00
C ARG A 64 4.84 9.39 10.53
N ILE A 65 4.63 10.07 11.66
CA ILE A 65 5.69 10.74 12.41
C ILE A 65 6.74 9.73 12.89
N THR A 66 6.28 8.55 13.32
CA THR A 66 7.14 7.46 13.78
C THR A 66 6.71 6.15 13.13
N PRO A 67 7.67 5.36 12.59
CA PRO A 67 7.39 4.02 12.09
C PRO A 67 6.85 3.12 13.21
N ILE A 68 5.89 2.26 12.88
CA ILE A 68 5.35 1.27 13.83
C ILE A 68 5.60 -0.14 13.31
N PRO A 69 5.67 -1.17 14.18
CA PRO A 69 5.77 -2.56 13.74
C PRO A 69 4.62 -2.92 12.77
N PHE A 70 4.90 -3.83 11.85
CA PHE A 70 3.83 -4.46 11.05
C PHE A 70 2.85 -5.19 11.98
N PRO A 71 1.53 -5.15 11.75
CA PRO A 71 0.55 -5.74 12.68
C PRO A 71 0.70 -7.26 12.84
N ASP A 72 0.59 -7.75 14.08
CA ASP A 72 0.72 -9.17 14.44
C ASP A 72 -0.28 -10.09 13.74
N THR A 73 -1.47 -9.55 13.46
CA THR A 73 -2.56 -10.27 12.79
C THR A 73 -2.46 -10.24 11.27
N GLY A 74 -1.46 -9.57 10.71
CA GLY A 74 -1.39 -9.17 9.31
C GLY A 74 -2.01 -7.78 9.07
N LEU A 75 -1.66 -7.17 7.95
CA LEU A 75 -2.16 -5.85 7.54
C LEU A 75 -3.46 -6.00 6.74
N LEU A 76 -4.59 -5.63 7.34
CA LEU A 76 -5.85 -5.50 6.62
C LEU A 76 -5.82 -4.26 5.72
N VAL A 77 -6.13 -4.45 4.44
CA VAL A 77 -6.24 -3.37 3.44
C VAL A 77 -7.60 -3.47 2.74
N GLY A 78 -8.48 -2.52 3.05
CA GLY A 78 -9.75 -2.29 2.37
C GLY A 78 -9.58 -1.72 0.97
N VAL A 79 -10.64 -1.73 0.18
CA VAL A 79 -10.61 -1.21 -1.21
C VAL A 79 -10.30 0.30 -1.20
N ALA A 80 -9.43 0.74 -2.11
CA ALA A 80 -8.93 2.11 -2.26
C ALA A 80 -8.02 2.63 -1.13
N GLU A 81 -7.75 1.83 -0.10
CA GLU A 81 -6.75 2.17 0.91
C GLU A 81 -5.32 2.01 0.36
N ARG A 82 -4.44 2.87 0.87
CA ARG A 82 -3.00 2.84 0.62
C ARG A 82 -2.25 2.72 1.92
N TYR A 83 -1.25 1.86 1.90
CA TYR A 83 -0.27 1.74 2.97
C TYR A 83 1.12 1.66 2.40
N GLU A 84 2.07 2.20 3.16
CA GLU A 84 3.47 2.01 2.85
C GLU A 84 4.18 1.39 4.05
N PHE A 85 4.95 0.36 3.76
CA PHE A 85 5.81 -0.30 4.74
C PHE A 85 7.18 -0.56 4.14
N VAL A 86 8.18 -0.61 5.01
CA VAL A 86 9.54 -0.99 4.65
C VAL A 86 9.85 -2.36 5.22
N CYS A 87 10.62 -3.17 4.51
CA CYS A 87 11.08 -4.47 4.97
C CYS A 87 12.58 -4.62 4.78
N ASP A 88 13.24 -5.25 5.75
CA ASP A 88 14.65 -5.62 5.68
C ASP A 88 14.81 -7.06 5.19
N PHE A 89 15.33 -7.22 3.97
CA PHE A 89 15.64 -8.55 3.41
C PHE A 89 17.14 -8.89 3.38
N THR A 90 17.98 -8.13 4.09
CA THR A 90 19.45 -8.32 4.08
C THR A 90 19.89 -9.73 4.50
N THR A 91 19.12 -10.40 5.36
CA THR A 91 19.43 -11.74 5.88
C THR A 91 18.77 -12.88 5.09
N PHE A 92 18.08 -12.57 3.99
CA PHE A 92 17.31 -13.54 3.20
C PHE A 92 17.96 -13.93 1.87
N ALA A 93 19.26 -13.71 1.71
CA ALA A 93 19.99 -14.09 0.49
C ALA A 93 19.73 -15.56 0.11
N ASN A 94 19.45 -15.81 -1.18
CA ASN A 94 19.08 -17.12 -1.74
C ASN A 94 17.78 -17.74 -1.19
N GLN A 95 16.91 -16.95 -0.53
CA GLN A 95 15.65 -17.44 -0.02
C GLN A 95 14.46 -17.04 -0.89
N ILE A 96 13.37 -17.79 -0.73
CA ILE A 96 12.07 -17.47 -1.31
C ILE A 96 11.16 -17.02 -0.18
N LEU A 97 10.53 -15.86 -0.39
CA LEU A 97 9.45 -15.36 0.45
C LEU A 97 8.15 -15.28 -0.36
N TYR A 98 7.03 -15.14 0.33
CA TYR A 98 5.72 -15.01 -0.29
C TYR A 98 5.00 -13.79 0.24
N LEU A 99 4.61 -12.88 -0.66
CA LEU A 99 3.55 -11.94 -0.36
C LEU A 99 2.24 -12.73 -0.39
N TRP A 100 1.56 -12.76 0.75
CA TRP A 100 0.47 -13.68 1.02
C TRP A 100 -0.78 -12.89 1.40
N ASN A 101 -1.93 -13.37 0.91
CA ASN A 101 -3.22 -12.95 1.39
C ASN A 101 -3.75 -14.03 2.34
N ASP A 102 -3.96 -13.69 3.60
CA ASP A 102 -4.54 -14.59 4.58
C ASP A 102 -6.07 -14.41 4.66
N LYS A 103 -6.75 -15.22 5.48
CA LYS A 103 -8.18 -15.09 5.73
C LYS A 103 -8.46 -15.16 7.23
N ASN A 104 -9.21 -14.18 7.72
CA ASN A 104 -9.81 -14.27 9.04
C ASN A 104 -11.34 -14.19 8.93
N ASN A 105 -12.03 -15.21 9.42
CA ASN A 105 -13.49 -15.31 9.28
C ASN A 105 -14.26 -14.34 10.18
N ASP A 106 -13.65 -13.82 11.25
CA ASP A 106 -14.32 -12.94 12.20
C ASP A 106 -14.57 -11.55 11.60
N TRP A 107 -13.59 -11.05 10.82
CA TRP A 107 -13.63 -9.71 10.24
C TRP A 107 -13.68 -9.66 8.71
N MET A 108 -13.40 -10.77 7.99
CA MET A 108 -13.62 -10.89 6.54
C MET A 108 -14.88 -11.70 6.21
N GLN A 109 -15.98 -11.43 6.93
CA GLN A 109 -17.24 -12.14 6.77
C GLN A 109 -17.78 -12.00 5.34
N GLY A 110 -18.23 -13.11 4.76
CA GLY A 110 -18.78 -13.14 3.40
C GLY A 110 -17.76 -12.96 2.27
N VAL A 111 -16.46 -12.81 2.57
CA VAL A 111 -15.42 -12.76 1.54
C VAL A 111 -15.05 -14.19 1.10
N PRO A 112 -15.29 -14.57 -0.17
CA PRO A 112 -14.94 -15.90 -0.66
C PRO A 112 -13.42 -16.07 -0.72
N TYR A 113 -12.97 -17.28 -0.39
CA TYR A 113 -11.57 -17.65 -0.39
C TYR A 113 -11.39 -18.90 -1.27
N PHE A 114 -11.03 -18.65 -2.52
CA PHE A 114 -10.84 -19.68 -3.54
C PHE A 114 -9.49 -20.38 -3.38
N CYS A 115 -9.26 -21.44 -4.16
CA CYS A 115 -8.06 -22.27 -4.09
C CYS A 115 -6.76 -21.46 -4.11
N TYR A 116 -6.69 -20.38 -4.90
CA TYR A 116 -5.50 -19.54 -5.05
C TYR A 116 -5.65 -18.13 -4.49
N SER A 117 -6.72 -17.86 -3.72
CA SER A 117 -6.93 -16.53 -3.11
C SER A 117 -5.82 -16.10 -2.16
N HIS A 118 -4.97 -17.04 -1.75
CA HIS A 118 -3.85 -16.82 -0.85
C HIS A 118 -2.58 -16.29 -1.55
N LEU A 119 -2.43 -16.56 -2.85
CA LEU A 119 -1.23 -16.19 -3.60
C LEU A 119 -1.33 -14.73 -4.02
N LEU A 120 -0.32 -13.91 -3.69
CA LEU A 120 -0.17 -12.58 -4.29
C LEU A 120 1.10 -12.52 -5.11
N SER A 121 2.25 -12.89 -4.54
CA SER A 121 3.51 -12.94 -5.28
C SER A 121 4.55 -13.80 -4.58
N LYS A 122 5.46 -14.36 -5.37
CA LYS A 122 6.69 -15.00 -4.91
C LYS A 122 7.83 -14.00 -4.97
N LEU A 123 8.47 -13.71 -3.84
CA LEU A 123 9.66 -12.88 -3.77
C LEU A 123 10.90 -13.79 -3.84
N GLU A 124 11.72 -13.61 -4.86
CA GLU A 124 12.92 -14.42 -5.08
C GLU A 124 14.15 -13.58 -4.72
N ILE A 125 14.73 -13.82 -3.54
CA ILE A 125 15.85 -13.02 -3.03
C ILE A 125 17.16 -13.54 -3.61
N ALA A 126 17.87 -12.66 -4.33
CA ALA A 126 19.15 -12.94 -4.97
C ALA A 126 20.26 -13.27 -3.94
N PRO A 127 21.39 -13.86 -4.39
CA PRO A 127 22.51 -14.17 -3.49
C PRO A 127 23.18 -12.93 -2.90
N THR A 128 23.23 -11.83 -3.66
CA THR A 128 23.97 -10.61 -3.31
C THR A 128 23.23 -9.37 -3.76
N THR A 129 23.55 -8.23 -3.14
CA THR A 129 23.16 -6.91 -3.64
C THR A 129 24.11 -6.49 -4.76
N THR A 130 23.60 -5.72 -5.73
CA THR A 130 24.43 -5.16 -6.82
C THR A 130 24.93 -3.75 -6.53
N SER A 131 24.29 -3.05 -5.58
CA SER A 131 24.71 -1.71 -5.13
C SER A 131 25.81 -1.81 -4.09
N ASP A 132 26.88 -1.02 -4.26
CA ASP A 132 27.96 -0.85 -3.28
C ASP A 132 27.47 -0.21 -1.97
N SER A 133 26.41 0.60 -2.04
CA SER A 133 25.74 1.22 -0.90
C SER A 133 24.24 1.01 -1.02
N PRO A 134 23.72 -0.14 -0.57
CA PRO A 134 22.29 -0.42 -0.63
C PRO A 134 21.52 0.53 0.30
N PRO A 135 20.31 0.96 -0.09
CA PRO A 135 19.48 1.84 0.73
C PRO A 135 19.29 1.24 2.12
N GLN A 136 19.44 2.08 3.14
CA GLN A 136 19.18 1.73 4.54
C GLN A 136 17.96 2.50 5.02
N PHE A 137 17.13 1.86 5.83
CA PHE A 137 16.02 2.53 6.48
C PHE A 137 16.49 3.21 7.77
N ASN A 138 16.36 4.54 7.84
CA ASN A 138 16.57 5.30 9.06
C ASN A 138 15.22 5.67 9.69
N ALA A 139 14.94 5.10 10.86
CA ALA A 139 13.68 5.33 11.58
C ALA A 139 13.59 6.73 12.21
N ASP A 140 14.74 7.40 12.39
CA ASP A 140 14.85 8.70 13.06
C ASP A 140 14.86 9.87 12.07
N MET A 141 14.80 9.60 10.76
CA MET A 141 14.68 10.68 9.78
C MET A 141 13.35 11.42 9.95
N PRO A 142 13.35 12.76 10.05
CA PRO A 142 12.11 13.52 10.16
C PRO A 142 11.30 13.32 8.88
N MET A 143 10.22 12.56 9.00
CA MET A 143 9.30 12.33 7.89
C MET A 143 8.56 13.64 7.60
N PRO A 144 8.31 13.98 6.32
CA PRO A 144 7.49 15.12 5.97
C PRO A 144 6.17 15.03 6.75
N ILE A 145 5.88 16.05 7.55
CA ILE A 145 4.62 16.12 8.29
C ILE A 145 3.52 16.10 7.21
N PRO A 146 2.60 15.12 7.21
CA PRO A 146 1.53 15.12 6.25
C PRO A 146 0.79 16.45 6.36
N GLU A 147 0.60 17.13 5.22
CA GLU A 147 -0.24 18.34 5.19
C GLU A 147 -1.57 17.95 5.80
N ARG A 148 -1.89 18.54 6.95
CA ARG A 148 -3.12 18.23 7.66
C ARG A 148 -4.26 18.47 6.67
N THR A 149 -5.08 17.45 6.46
CA THR A 149 -6.35 17.62 5.74
C THR A 149 -7.09 18.79 6.37
N ILE A 150 -7.70 19.63 5.55
CA ILE A 150 -8.54 20.73 6.00
C ILE A 150 -9.70 20.10 6.80
N THR A 151 -9.57 20.05 8.14
CA THR A 151 -10.63 19.60 9.05
C THR A 151 -11.64 20.71 9.34
N ARG A 152 -11.47 21.87 8.69
CA ARG A 152 -12.42 22.98 8.76
C ARG A 152 -13.71 22.57 8.07
N VAL A 153 -14.76 22.45 8.88
CA VAL A 153 -16.13 22.38 8.38
C VAL A 153 -16.44 23.71 7.70
N LEU A 154 -16.90 23.67 6.44
CA LEU A 154 -17.34 24.86 5.73
C LEU A 154 -18.52 25.49 6.49
N ASN A 155 -18.43 26.79 6.74
CA ASN A 155 -19.51 27.54 7.37
C ASN A 155 -20.28 28.38 6.33
N MET A 156 -21.30 29.13 6.77
CA MET A 156 -22.10 29.97 5.87
C MET A 156 -21.26 31.02 5.14
N SER A 157 -20.24 31.58 5.80
CA SER A 157 -19.34 32.56 5.17
C SER A 157 -18.48 31.92 4.07
N ASP A 158 -18.11 30.64 4.22
CA ASP A 158 -17.40 29.89 3.18
C ASP A 158 -18.29 29.67 1.96
N TYR A 159 -19.57 29.37 2.18
CA TYR A 159 -20.58 29.24 1.13
C TYR A 159 -20.78 30.57 0.38
N ASP A 160 -20.98 31.68 1.10
CA ASP A 160 -21.20 32.99 0.50
C ASP A 160 -19.98 33.45 -0.32
N THR A 161 -18.78 33.20 0.20
CA THR A 161 -17.52 33.49 -0.50
C THR A 161 -17.39 32.66 -1.77
N ALA A 162 -17.67 31.35 -1.70
CA ALA A 162 -17.63 30.46 -2.86
C ALA A 162 -18.65 30.88 -3.93
N LEU A 163 -19.86 31.25 -3.52
CA LEU A 163 -20.92 31.72 -4.41
C LEU A 163 -20.53 33.04 -5.10
N GLN A 164 -19.95 33.97 -4.34
CA GLN A 164 -19.44 35.23 -4.89
C GLN A 164 -18.28 35.00 -5.87
N MET A 165 -17.38 34.04 -5.58
CA MET A 165 -16.31 33.65 -6.49
C MET A 165 -16.87 33.06 -7.79
N ALA A 166 -17.82 32.12 -7.69
CA ALA A 166 -18.46 31.51 -8.85
C ALA A 166 -19.17 32.55 -9.74
N ASN A 167 -19.95 33.45 -9.14
CA ASN A 167 -20.66 34.51 -9.88
C ASN A 167 -19.70 35.49 -10.57
N ASN A 168 -18.51 35.68 -10.02
CA ASN A 168 -17.47 36.54 -10.61
C ASN A 168 -16.50 35.78 -11.53
N GLY A 169 -16.74 34.50 -11.81
CA GLY A 169 -15.84 33.67 -12.62
C GLY A 169 -14.45 33.47 -12.01
N LYS A 170 -14.31 33.61 -10.69
CA LYS A 170 -13.05 33.45 -9.96
C LYS A 170 -12.94 32.03 -9.40
N PHE A 171 -11.75 31.47 -9.43
CA PHE A 171 -11.44 30.14 -8.88
C PHE A 171 -10.05 30.14 -8.26
N HIS A 172 -9.83 29.29 -7.26
CA HIS A 172 -8.49 29.09 -6.68
C HIS A 172 -7.57 28.25 -7.57
N ARG A 173 -8.12 27.37 -8.40
CA ARG A 173 -7.41 26.59 -9.40
C ARG A 173 -8.27 26.42 -10.64
N GLN A 174 -7.70 26.65 -11.81
CA GLN A 174 -8.31 26.26 -13.07
C GLN A 174 -8.03 24.77 -13.26
N MET A 175 -9.06 23.93 -13.21
CA MET A 175 -8.94 22.56 -13.71
C MET A 175 -9.27 22.61 -15.19
N VAL A 176 -8.24 22.53 -16.03
CA VAL A 176 -8.40 22.43 -17.48
C VAL A 176 -8.47 20.95 -17.80
N PHE A 177 -9.66 20.47 -18.13
CA PHE A 177 -9.87 19.12 -18.65
C PHE A 177 -9.80 19.20 -20.17
N GLU A 178 -8.59 19.07 -20.73
CA GLU A 178 -8.42 18.99 -22.17
C GLU A 178 -8.77 17.58 -22.63
N ARG A 179 -9.65 17.48 -23.64
CA ARG A 179 -9.83 16.22 -24.38
C ARG A 179 -8.81 16.18 -25.49
N SER A 180 -7.88 15.23 -25.43
CA SER A 180 -7.15 14.78 -26.62
C SER A 180 -7.41 13.29 -26.82
N ASN A 181 -7.63 12.87 -28.07
CA ASN A 181 -7.83 11.46 -28.44
C ASN A 181 -8.97 10.70 -27.74
N ASN A 182 -10.11 11.34 -27.47
CA ASN A 182 -11.32 10.66 -26.95
C ASN A 182 -11.13 9.89 -25.62
N GLN A 183 -10.11 10.22 -24.85
CA GLN A 183 -9.89 9.68 -23.50
C GLN A 183 -9.85 10.84 -22.51
N TRP A 184 -10.38 10.59 -21.31
CA TRP A 184 -10.43 11.53 -20.21
C TRP A 184 -9.05 11.77 -19.61
#